data_AF-A0A1B8R6S0-F1
#
_entry.id   AF-A0A1B8R6S0-F1
#
_cell.length_a   1.000
_cell.length_b   1.000
_cell.length_c   1.000
_cell.angle_alpha   90.00
_cell.angle_beta   90.00
_cell.angle_gamma   90.00
#
_symmetry.space_group_name_H-M   'P 1'
#
loop_
_entity.id
_entity.type
_entity.pdbx_description
1 polymer ?
#
loop_
_entity_poly.entity_id
_entity_poly.type
_entity_poly.pdbx_seq_one_letter_code
_entity_poly.pdbx_strand_id
1 'polypeptide(L)' 'MIVEIGNWTVPLAVTVIVFAFAVGSVRAKVPDYLRTANRIFNTLIVAAAALASLCIWLVWTMVSQ' A
#
# COMPACT_ATOMS: atom_id res chain seq x y z
N MET A 1 14.93 -18.26 19.56
CA MET A 1 13.56 -17.83 19.18
C MET A 1 13.29 -16.37 19.57
N ILE A 2 14.23 -15.45 19.30
CA ILE A 2 14.06 -13.98 19.47
C ILE A 2 14.27 -13.27 18.12
N VAL A 3 14.89 -13.94 17.15
CA VAL A 3 15.20 -13.38 15.82
C VAL A 3 13.95 -13.31 14.92
N GLU A 4 12.96 -14.19 15.11
CA GLU A 4 11.75 -14.26 14.25
C GLU A 4 10.69 -13.20 14.58
N ILE A 5 10.66 -12.68 15.80
CA ILE A 5 9.84 -11.50 16.16
C ILE A 5 10.48 -10.20 15.62
N GLY A 6 11.75 -10.25 15.18
CA GLY A 6 12.63 -9.09 15.04
C GLY A 6 12.65 -8.36 13.71
N ASN A 7 12.02 -8.88 12.63
CA ASN A 7 12.13 -8.25 11.31
C ASN A 7 10.78 -7.88 10.66
N TRP A 8 9.86 -7.34 11.46
CA TRP A 8 8.67 -6.64 10.96
C TRP A 8 9.02 -5.33 10.22
N THR A 9 10.28 -4.90 10.28
CA THR A 9 10.80 -3.73 9.57
C THR A 9 10.65 -3.86 8.06
N VAL A 10 10.82 -5.07 7.49
CA VAL A 10 10.63 -5.31 6.05
C VAL A 10 9.19 -5.08 5.61
N PRO A 11 8.17 -5.77 6.19
CA PRO A 11 6.80 -5.52 5.78
C PRO A 11 6.35 -4.08 6.05
N LEU A 12 6.80 -3.48 7.15
CA LEU A 12 6.53 -2.08 7.45
C LEU A 12 7.14 -1.13 6.39
N ALA A 13 8.41 -1.31 6.02
CA ALA A 13 9.06 -0.46 5.02
C ALA A 13 8.35 -0.55 3.67
N VAL A 14 7.93 -1.75 3.27
CA VAL A 14 7.14 -1.94 2.04
C VAL A 14 5.80 -1.21 2.15
N THR A 15 5.08 -1.33 3.26
CA THR A 15 3.83 -0.58 3.48
C THR A 15 4.07 0.93 3.34
N VAL A 16 5.10 1.48 3.97
CA VAL A 16 5.43 2.91 3.91
C VAL A 16 5.72 3.35 2.47
N ILE A 17 6.55 2.61 1.74
CA ILE A 17 6.91 2.93 0.35
C ILE A 17 5.68 2.89 -0.55
N VAL A 18 4.87 1.84 -0.44
CA VAL A 18 3.70 1.62 -1.28
C VAL A 18 2.62 2.69 -1.03
N PHE A 19 2.35 3.05 0.22
CA PHE A 19 1.42 4.12 0.54
C PHE A 19 1.96 5.51 0.18
N ALA A 20 3.26 5.77 0.37
CA ALA A 20 3.88 7.02 -0.09
C ALA A 20 3.75 7.19 -1.62
N PHE A 21 3.96 6.10 -2.37
CA PHE A 21 3.77 6.08 -3.82
C PHE A 21 2.30 6.31 -4.20
N ALA A 22 1.36 5.71 -3.48
CA ALA A 22 -0.07 5.93 -3.70
C ALA A 22 -0.45 7.40 -3.48
N VAL A 23 0.02 8.02 -2.39
CA VAL A 23 -0.23 9.44 -2.09
C VAL A 23 0.36 10.35 -3.17
N GLY A 24 1.57 10.08 -3.64
CA GLY A 24 2.19 10.83 -4.74
C GLY A 24 1.48 10.66 -6.09
N SER A 25 0.82 9.52 -6.30
CA SER A 25 0.15 9.18 -7.56
C SER A 25 -1.29 9.69 -7.64
N VAL A 26 -1.92 10.00 -6.51
CA VAL A 26 -3.29 10.49 -6.43
C VAL A 26 -3.36 11.94 -6.95
N ARG A 27 -4.24 12.19 -7.94
CA ARG A 27 -4.44 13.54 -8.48
C ARG A 27 -5.52 14.30 -7.70
N ALA A 28 -5.11 15.33 -6.97
CA ALA A 28 -6.00 16.15 -6.14
C ALA A 28 -6.78 17.23 -6.90
N LYS A 29 -6.26 17.73 -8.03
CA LYS A 29 -6.90 18.76 -8.86
C LYS A 29 -7.14 18.21 -10.26
N VAL A 30 -8.40 17.96 -10.60
CA VAL A 30 -8.83 17.49 -11.92
C VAL A 30 -10.10 18.24 -12.32
N PRO A 31 -10.26 18.63 -13.60
CA PRO A 31 -11.47 19.27 -14.09
C PRO A 31 -12.75 18.48 -13.77
N ASP A 32 -13.87 19.18 -13.54
CA ASP A 32 -15.11 18.55 -13.06
C ASP A 32 -15.65 17.43 -13.96
N TYR A 33 -15.45 17.52 -15.28
CA TYR A 33 -15.86 16.49 -16.24
C TYR A 33 -15.09 15.16 -16.11
N LEU A 34 -13.93 15.16 -15.45
CA LEU A 34 -13.11 13.98 -15.17
C LEU A 34 -13.14 13.57 -13.69
N ARG A 35 -13.94 14.25 -12.86
CA ARG A 35 -13.94 14.07 -11.41
C ARG A 35 -14.30 12.64 -10.99
N THR A 36 -15.28 12.01 -11.65
CA THR A 36 -15.69 10.63 -11.37
C THR A 36 -14.60 9.63 -11.75
N ALA A 37 -14.06 9.75 -12.97
CA ALA A 37 -12.97 8.89 -13.44
C ALA A 37 -11.73 9.03 -12.53
N ASN A 38 -11.36 10.25 -12.17
CA ASN A 38 -10.26 10.53 -11.25
C ASN A 38 -10.48 9.89 -9.87
N ARG A 39 -11.71 9.96 -9.34
CA ARG A 39 -12.03 9.33 -8.06
C ARG A 39 -11.87 7.82 -8.11
N ILE A 40 -12.35 7.18 -9.18
CA ILE A 40 -12.20 5.73 -9.41
C ILE A 40 -10.72 5.35 -9.49
N PHE A 41 -9.93 6.04 -10.32
CA PHE A 41 -8.49 5.78 -10.42
C PHE A 41 -7.75 5.98 -9.10
N ASN A 42 -8.03 7.07 -8.37
CA ASN A 42 -7.43 7.30 -7.07
C ASN A 42 -7.80 6.20 -6.06
N THR A 43 -9.07 5.74 -6.06
CA THR A 43 -9.48 4.63 -5.18
C THR A 43 -8.81 3.31 -5.58
N LEU A 44 -8.61 3.05 -6.87
CA LEU A 44 -7.92 1.85 -7.36
C LEU A 44 -6.43 1.86 -6.95
N ILE A 45 -5.76 3.01 -7.03
CA ILE A 45 -4.37 3.18 -6.60
C ILE A 45 -4.24 2.87 -5.10
N VAL A 46 -5.13 3.42 -4.28
CA VAL A 46 -5.12 3.18 -2.83
C VAL A 46 -5.48 1.72 -2.50
N ALA A 47 -6.44 1.13 -3.21
CA ALA A 47 -6.81 -0.27 -3.03
C ALA A 47 -5.67 -1.22 -3.42
N ALA A 48 -4.97 -0.95 -4.52
CA ALA A 48 -3.79 -1.71 -4.93
C ALA A 48 -2.66 -1.61 -3.88
N ALA A 49 -2.44 -0.42 -3.32
CA ALA A 49 -1.49 -0.21 -2.24
C ALA A 49 -1.84 -1.01 -0.97
N ALA A 50 -3.11 -1.00 -0.58
CA ALA A 50 -3.60 -1.77 0.56
C ALA A 50 -3.44 -3.29 0.34
N LEU A 51 -3.79 -3.79 -0.85
CA LEU A 51 -3.64 -5.20 -1.21
C LEU A 51 -2.17 -5.63 -1.21
N ALA A 52 -1.28 -4.85 -1.82
CA ALA A 52 0.15 -5.14 -1.83
C ALA A 52 0.71 -5.19 -0.40
N SER A 53 0.34 -4.22 0.44
CA SER A 53 0.72 -4.21 1.86
C SER A 53 0.22 -5.47 2.57
N LEU A 54 -1.05 -5.82 2.43
CA LEU A 54 -1.64 -7.02 3.04
C LEU A 54 -0.91 -8.31 2.61
N CYS A 55 -0.61 -8.46 1.32
CA CYS A 55 0.12 -9.62 0.81
C CYS A 55 1.50 -9.76 1.47
N ILE A 56 2.25 -8.66 1.62
CA ILE A 56 3.56 -8.69 2.26
C ILE A 56 3.46 -9.08 3.74
N TRP A 57 2.46 -8.57 4.46
CA TRP A 57 2.24 -8.95 5.86
C TRP A 57 1.84 -10.42 5.98
N LEU A 58 0.99 -10.94 5.09
CA LEU A 58 0.63 -12.35 5.07
C LEU A 58 1.84 -13.24 4.80
N VAL A 59 2.64 -12.93 3.79
CA VAL A 59 3.87 -13.68 3.47
C VAL A 59 4.83 -13.65 4.65
N TRP A 60 5.03 -12.48 5.27
CA TRP A 60 5.88 -12.37 6.45
C TRP A 60 5.37 -13.26 7.58
N THR A 61 4.06 -13.21 7.89
CA THR A 61 3.48 -14.06 8.94
C THR A 61 3.65 -15.55 8.65
N MET A 62 3.59 -15.99 7.39
CA MET A 62 3.77 -17.40 7.02
C MET A 62 5.23 -17.87 7.14
N VAL A 63 6.20 -16.97 6.90
CA VAL A 63 7.63 -17.28 6.96
C VAL A 63 8.18 -17.13 8.39
N SER A 64 7.52 -16.35 9.23
CA SER A 64 7.91 -16.11 10.63
C SER A 64 7.31 -17.12 11.62
N GLN A 65 6.60 -18.15 11.16
CA GLN A 65 6.14 -19.28 12.00
C GLN A 65 7.17 -20.40 12.00
#